data_AF-A0A2H0DWU4-F1
#
_entry.id   AF-A0A2H0DWU4-F1
#
_cell.length_a   1.000
_cell.length_b   1.000
_cell.length_c   1.000
_cell.angle_alpha   90.00
_cell.angle_beta   90.00
_cell.angle_gamma   90.00
#
_symmetry.space_group_name_H-M   'P 1'
#
loop_
_entity.id
_entity.type
_entity.pdbx_description
1 polymer ?
#
loop_
_entity_poly.entity_id
_entity_poly.type
_entity_poly.pdbx_seq_one_letter_code
_entity_poly.pdbx_strand_id
1 'polypeptide(L)'
;GQASSTRFSVFDTAYFGGTATSTFDSAGNLSVNGTITTSGYLVKSVNTALTALAGGAQAGTALTADINVVTTVATAGDSVQLPVAVSGMEIRVINRTVTSLNVFGQTGDGINGGGANVAYAVAGNVEAICTTTGAAAASVWECQKLSR
;
A
#
# COMPACT_ATOMS: atom_id res chain seq x y z
N GLY A 1 -35.69 19.51 -12.54
CA GLY A 1 -35.40 18.75 -13.76
C GLY A 1 -34.32 17.73 -13.47
N GLN A 2 -33.88 17.06 -14.51
CA GLN A 2 -32.99 15.93 -14.38
C GLN A 2 -31.54 16.37 -14.50
N ALA A 3 -30.68 15.70 -13.74
CA ALA A 3 -29.30 15.57 -14.13
C ALA A 3 -29.19 15.28 -15.64
N SER A 4 -28.39 16.02 -16.39
CA SER A 4 -27.84 15.64 -17.69
C SER A 4 -27.75 14.13 -17.82
N SER A 5 -28.35 13.60 -18.88
CA SER A 5 -28.44 12.16 -19.16
C SER A 5 -27.09 11.54 -19.58
N THR A 6 -25.97 12.22 -19.34
CA THR A 6 -24.59 11.70 -19.52
C THR A 6 -23.63 12.04 -18.37
N ARG A 7 -23.98 12.94 -17.43
CA ARG A 7 -23.17 13.33 -16.25
C ARG A 7 -24.07 13.86 -15.12
N PHE A 8 -23.71 13.56 -13.86
CA PHE A 8 -24.37 14.03 -12.62
C PHE A 8 -24.91 15.47 -12.71
N SER A 9 -26.17 15.72 -12.35
CA SER A 9 -26.68 17.09 -12.22
C SER A 9 -27.88 17.20 -11.28
N VAL A 10 -27.72 18.10 -10.34
CA VAL A 10 -28.70 18.44 -9.33
C VAL A 10 -29.34 19.76 -9.75
N PHE A 11 -30.64 19.93 -9.52
CA PHE A 11 -31.36 21.12 -9.98
C PHE A 11 -31.18 22.35 -9.10
N ASP A 12 -30.59 22.15 -7.93
CA ASP A 12 -30.08 23.18 -7.02
C ASP A 12 -28.62 22.83 -6.65
N THR A 13 -28.01 23.46 -5.65
CA THR A 13 -26.58 23.27 -5.34
C THR A 13 -26.27 21.88 -4.77
N ALA A 14 -25.31 21.15 -5.36
CA ALA A 14 -24.65 20.01 -4.72
C ALA A 14 -23.48 20.52 -3.85
N TYR A 15 -23.75 20.79 -2.58
CA TYR A 15 -22.73 21.16 -1.59
C TYR A 15 -22.07 19.92 -1.01
N PHE A 16 -20.75 19.97 -0.85
CA PHE A 16 -20.15 19.59 0.43
C PHE A 16 -19.78 20.82 1.29
N GLY A 17 -19.98 22.05 0.80
CA GLY A 17 -19.51 23.29 1.46
C GLY A 17 -19.06 24.33 0.42
N GLY A 18 -19.21 25.63 0.72
CA GLY A 18 -18.92 26.75 -0.21
C GLY A 18 -17.44 26.96 -0.52
N THR A 19 -16.60 26.15 0.10
CA THR A 19 -15.14 26.07 -0.03
C THR A 19 -14.70 24.62 -0.26
N ALA A 20 -15.58 23.75 -0.78
CA ALA A 20 -15.30 22.32 -0.93
C ALA A 20 -13.99 22.09 -1.69
N THR A 21 -12.99 21.59 -0.98
CA THR A 21 -11.65 21.29 -1.48
C THR A 21 -11.48 19.81 -1.84
N SER A 22 -12.57 19.05 -1.82
CA SER A 22 -12.58 17.63 -2.19
C SER A 22 -13.01 17.47 -3.65
N THR A 23 -12.34 16.62 -4.41
CA THR A 23 -12.59 16.41 -5.85
C THR A 23 -12.73 14.92 -6.19
N PHE A 24 -13.55 14.62 -7.21
CA PHE A 24 -13.55 13.34 -7.92
C PHE A 24 -13.00 13.59 -9.33
N ASP A 25 -11.96 12.88 -9.75
CA ASP A 25 -11.35 13.09 -11.07
C ASP A 25 -11.81 12.05 -12.12
N SER A 26 -11.43 12.27 -13.38
CA SER A 26 -11.76 11.35 -14.49
C SER A 26 -11.03 10.01 -14.42
N ALA A 27 -10.03 9.88 -13.55
CA ALA A 27 -9.35 8.62 -13.26
C ALA A 27 -10.04 7.84 -12.13
N GLY A 28 -11.10 8.40 -11.52
CA GLY A 28 -11.87 7.77 -10.45
C GLY A 28 -11.30 7.98 -9.06
N ASN A 29 -10.33 8.88 -8.89
CA ASN A 29 -9.77 9.18 -7.58
C ASN A 29 -10.69 10.12 -6.81
N LEU A 30 -10.77 9.92 -5.50
CA LEU A 30 -11.37 10.85 -4.54
C LEU A 30 -10.25 11.54 -3.76
N SER A 31 -10.09 12.85 -3.94
CA SER A 31 -9.23 13.69 -3.11
C SER A 31 -10.08 14.38 -2.04
N VAL A 32 -9.71 14.25 -0.77
CA VAL A 32 -10.39 14.90 0.36
C VAL A 32 -9.38 15.75 1.12
N ASN A 33 -9.56 17.07 1.10
CA ASN A 33 -8.74 18.00 1.86
C ASN A 33 -9.32 18.18 3.27
N GLY A 34 -9.23 17.13 4.07
CA GLY A 34 -9.82 17.02 5.40
C GLY A 34 -9.88 15.57 5.89
N THR A 35 -10.81 15.29 6.81
CA THR A 35 -11.00 13.94 7.36
C THR A 35 -11.97 13.12 6.50
N ILE A 36 -11.67 11.84 6.32
CA ILE A 36 -12.63 10.84 5.83
C ILE A 36 -13.31 10.19 7.03
N THR A 37 -14.63 10.37 7.17
CA THR A 37 -15.44 9.68 8.20
C THR A 37 -16.32 8.64 7.50
N THR A 38 -16.21 7.37 7.90
CA THR A 38 -17.06 6.29 7.39
C THR A 38 -17.88 5.70 8.53
N SER A 39 -19.18 5.49 8.31
CA SER A 39 -20.06 4.82 9.29
C SER A 39 -19.98 3.29 9.22
N GLY A 40 -19.28 2.76 8.21
CA GLY A 40 -19.02 1.34 7.99
C GLY A 40 -17.53 1.06 7.80
N TYR A 41 -17.18 -0.08 7.21
CA TYR A 41 -15.78 -0.43 6.95
C TYR A 41 -15.21 0.24 5.70
N LEU A 42 -13.96 0.68 5.79
CA LEU A 42 -13.14 0.97 4.60
C LEU A 42 -12.63 -0.35 4.01
N VAL A 43 -13.20 -0.76 2.87
CA VAL A 43 -12.74 -1.96 2.17
C VAL A 43 -11.49 -1.62 1.38
N LYS A 44 -10.36 -2.19 1.79
CA LYS A 44 -9.06 -2.05 1.11
C LYS A 44 -8.87 -3.14 0.05
N SER A 45 -8.02 -2.88 -0.92
CA SER A 45 -7.65 -3.89 -1.92
C SER A 45 -6.85 -5.03 -1.27
N VAL A 46 -7.06 -6.27 -1.72
CA VAL A 46 -6.41 -7.46 -1.13
C VAL A 46 -5.90 -8.39 -2.22
N ASN A 47 -4.67 -8.88 -2.07
CA ASN A 47 -4.12 -10.02 -2.82
C ASN A 47 -3.77 -11.14 -1.83
N THR A 48 -4.44 -12.30 -1.93
CA THR A 48 -4.39 -13.33 -0.89
C THR A 48 -3.46 -14.52 -1.17
N ALA A 49 -2.88 -14.59 -2.37
CA ALA A 49 -2.17 -15.78 -2.83
C ALA A 49 -0.87 -15.42 -3.57
N LEU A 50 -0.02 -14.62 -2.93
CA LEU A 50 1.29 -14.26 -3.49
C LEU A 50 2.33 -15.37 -3.26
N THR A 51 3.11 -15.61 -4.30
CA THR A 51 4.36 -16.39 -4.23
C THR A 51 5.53 -15.41 -4.27
N ALA A 52 6.39 -15.47 -3.26
CA ALA A 52 7.61 -14.68 -3.23
C ALA A 52 8.58 -15.12 -4.33
N LEU A 53 9.43 -14.20 -4.78
CA LEU A 53 10.46 -14.49 -5.77
C LEU A 53 11.48 -15.46 -5.17
N ALA A 54 11.57 -16.66 -5.74
CA ALA A 54 12.52 -17.68 -5.31
C ALA A 54 13.98 -17.19 -5.43
N GLY A 55 14.78 -17.44 -4.40
CA GLY A 55 16.18 -17.04 -4.35
C GLY A 55 16.42 -15.58 -3.96
N GLY A 56 15.37 -14.75 -4.00
CA GLY A 56 15.40 -13.37 -3.52
C GLY A 56 16.17 -12.40 -4.42
N ALA A 57 15.60 -11.21 -4.62
CA ALA A 57 16.26 -10.07 -5.22
C ALA A 57 15.55 -8.76 -4.84
N GLN A 58 16.22 -7.62 -5.06
CA GLN A 58 15.63 -6.29 -4.93
C GLN A 58 14.32 -6.18 -5.72
N ALA A 59 14.35 -6.62 -6.98
CA ALA A 59 13.18 -6.73 -7.84
C ALA A 59 12.40 -8.03 -7.55
N GLY A 60 11.85 -8.13 -6.33
CA GLY A 60 11.02 -9.24 -5.89
C GLY A 60 9.63 -9.27 -6.54
N THR A 61 8.76 -10.18 -6.10
CA THR A 61 7.36 -10.18 -6.52
C THR A 61 6.68 -8.87 -6.08
N ALA A 62 6.11 -8.14 -7.04
CA ALA A 62 5.50 -6.84 -6.77
C ALA A 62 4.26 -6.94 -5.87
N LEU A 63 4.16 -6.03 -4.91
CA LEU A 63 2.98 -5.85 -4.08
C LEU A 63 2.07 -4.79 -4.70
N THR A 64 0.86 -5.19 -5.08
CA THR A 64 -0.07 -4.37 -5.90
C THR A 64 -1.38 -4.05 -5.19
N ALA A 65 -1.55 -4.50 -3.95
CA ALA A 65 -2.72 -4.25 -3.13
C ALA A 65 -2.32 -3.56 -1.83
N ASP A 66 -3.30 -3.05 -1.10
CA ASP A 66 -3.08 -2.51 0.25
C ASP A 66 -2.74 -3.65 1.23
N ILE A 67 -3.40 -4.80 1.08
CA ILE A 67 -3.17 -6.00 1.90
C ILE A 67 -2.65 -7.13 1.02
N ASN A 68 -1.44 -7.59 1.32
CA ASN A 68 -0.74 -8.61 0.54
C ASN A 68 -0.44 -9.82 1.42
N VAL A 69 -1.00 -10.97 1.06
CA VAL A 69 -0.80 -12.24 1.77
C VAL A 69 0.10 -13.13 0.93
N VAL A 70 1.31 -13.35 1.42
CA VAL A 70 2.29 -14.26 0.82
C VAL A 70 2.06 -15.65 1.41
N THR A 71 1.69 -16.60 0.55
CA THR A 71 1.38 -17.98 0.94
C THR A 71 2.46 -18.97 0.51
N THR A 72 3.43 -18.51 -0.29
CA THR A 72 4.56 -19.33 -0.72
C THR A 72 5.86 -18.54 -0.60
N VAL A 73 6.77 -19.08 0.22
CA VAL A 73 8.15 -18.62 0.47
C VAL A 73 8.95 -19.92 0.57
N ALA A 74 9.54 -20.34 -0.54
CA ALA A 74 10.19 -21.64 -0.67
C ALA A 74 11.50 -21.68 0.13
N THR A 75 12.30 -20.62 0.05
CA THR A 75 13.57 -20.50 0.78
C THR A 75 13.65 -19.20 1.58
N ALA A 76 14.39 -19.23 2.69
CA ALA A 76 14.64 -18.03 3.46
C ALA A 76 15.38 -17.02 2.59
N GLY A 77 14.82 -15.82 2.49
CA GLY A 77 15.36 -14.76 1.64
C GLY A 77 14.63 -14.56 0.31
N ASP A 78 13.69 -15.45 -0.04
CA ASP A 78 12.73 -15.17 -1.12
C ASP A 78 12.05 -13.82 -0.86
N SER A 79 11.69 -13.10 -1.92
CA SER A 79 11.40 -11.67 -1.79
C SER A 79 10.12 -11.17 -2.45
N VAL A 80 9.60 -10.10 -1.87
CA VAL A 80 8.57 -9.22 -2.43
C VAL A 80 9.08 -7.78 -2.48
N GLN A 81 8.44 -6.96 -3.31
CA GLN A 81 8.81 -5.57 -3.52
C GLN A 81 7.62 -4.62 -3.28
N LEU A 82 7.82 -3.63 -2.41
CA LEU A 82 6.87 -2.54 -2.16
C LEU A 82 6.68 -1.69 -3.42
N PRO A 83 5.50 -1.06 -3.61
CA PRO A 83 5.27 -0.17 -4.75
C PRO A 83 6.16 1.07 -4.68
N VAL A 84 6.15 1.86 -5.75
CA VAL A 84 6.73 3.21 -5.72
C VAL A 84 6.07 4.01 -4.60
N ALA A 85 6.88 4.49 -3.69
CA ALA A 85 6.38 5.20 -2.53
C ALA A 85 5.79 6.56 -2.87
N VAL A 86 4.60 6.79 -2.34
CA VAL A 86 3.95 8.09 -2.27
C VAL A 86 3.72 8.40 -0.80
N SER A 87 3.99 9.63 -0.35
CA SER A 87 3.83 10.00 1.07
C SER A 87 2.43 9.69 1.59
N GLY A 88 2.35 9.09 2.78
CA GLY A 88 1.09 8.69 3.40
C GLY A 88 0.54 7.32 2.96
N MET A 89 1.26 6.58 2.12
CA MET A 89 0.89 5.20 1.77
C MET A 89 1.10 4.26 2.95
N GLU A 90 0.23 3.24 3.04
CA GLU A 90 0.32 2.14 3.98
C GLU A 90 0.11 0.81 3.23
N ILE A 91 1.07 -0.11 3.36
CA ILE A 91 1.03 -1.44 2.77
C ILE A 91 1.16 -2.48 3.88
N ARG A 92 0.21 -3.42 3.94
CA ARG A 92 0.21 -4.56 4.86
C ARG A 92 0.78 -5.78 4.15
N VAL A 93 1.83 -6.36 4.72
CA VAL A 93 2.49 -7.57 4.22
C VAL A 93 2.35 -8.68 5.25
N ILE A 94 1.68 -9.76 4.87
CA ILE A 94 1.43 -10.92 5.72
C ILE A 94 2.15 -12.11 5.13
N ASN A 95 3.19 -12.59 5.81
CA ASN A 95 3.85 -13.83 5.44
C ASN A 95 3.14 -14.99 6.12
N ARG A 96 2.30 -15.76 5.44
CA ARG A 96 1.58 -16.92 6.02
C ARG A 96 2.36 -18.24 5.98
N THR A 97 3.64 -18.18 5.69
CA THR A 97 4.52 -19.36 5.66
C THR A 97 5.34 -19.44 6.93
N VAL A 98 6.06 -20.53 7.16
CA VAL A 98 7.01 -20.62 8.29
C VAL A 98 8.38 -20.03 7.98
N THR A 99 8.65 -19.71 6.71
CA THR A 99 9.95 -19.27 6.20
C THR A 99 10.06 -17.75 6.23
N SER A 100 11.23 -17.18 6.51
CA SER A 100 11.43 -15.72 6.49
C SER A 100 11.33 -15.16 5.08
N LEU A 101 10.54 -14.10 4.92
CA LEU A 101 10.33 -13.35 3.68
C LEU A 101 11.14 -12.05 3.70
N ASN A 102 11.81 -11.72 2.61
CA ASN A 102 12.43 -10.41 2.43
C ASN A 102 11.46 -9.43 1.76
N VAL A 103 11.29 -8.25 2.35
CA VAL A 103 10.54 -7.14 1.76
C VAL A 103 11.54 -6.06 1.36
N PHE A 104 11.57 -5.71 0.08
CA PHE A 104 12.40 -4.63 -0.46
C PHE A 104 11.54 -3.44 -0.85
N GLY A 105 12.10 -2.23 -0.78
CA GLY A 105 11.55 -1.05 -1.45
C GLY A 105 11.81 -1.09 -2.97
N GLN A 106 11.52 -0.01 -3.67
CA GLN A 106 12.02 0.14 -5.04
C GLN A 106 13.55 0.28 -5.03
N THR A 107 14.20 0.04 -6.16
CA THR A 107 15.65 0.17 -6.26
C THR A 107 16.11 1.55 -5.80
N GLY A 108 17.00 1.58 -4.81
CA GLY A 108 17.50 2.81 -4.18
C GLY A 108 16.79 3.20 -2.89
N ASP A 109 15.61 2.63 -2.61
CA ASP A 109 14.88 2.91 -1.36
C ASP A 109 15.57 2.23 -0.18
N GLY A 110 15.54 2.93 0.97
CA GLY A 110 15.85 2.35 2.28
C GLY A 110 14.57 2.12 3.10
N ILE A 111 14.64 1.14 4.02
CA ILE A 111 13.58 0.79 4.96
C ILE A 111 14.11 0.97 6.39
N ASN A 112 13.35 1.62 7.27
CA ASN A 112 13.66 1.84 8.70
C ASN A 112 15.02 2.54 8.94
N GLY A 113 15.37 3.51 8.10
CA GLY A 113 16.70 4.15 8.12
C GLY A 113 17.87 3.23 7.74
N GLY A 114 17.59 2.01 7.26
CA GLY A 114 18.59 1.12 6.68
C GLY A 114 19.13 1.64 5.34
N GLY A 115 20.28 1.13 4.92
CA GLY A 115 20.88 1.50 3.64
C GLY A 115 20.00 1.17 2.43
N ALA A 116 20.28 1.81 1.30
CA ALA A 116 19.59 1.53 0.04
C ALA A 116 19.65 0.03 -0.30
N ASN A 117 18.54 -0.50 -0.81
CA ASN A 117 18.41 -1.91 -1.23
C ASN A 117 18.59 -2.94 -0.10
N VAL A 118 18.52 -2.52 1.16
CA VAL A 118 18.52 -3.45 2.31
C VAL A 118 17.09 -3.91 2.56
N ALA A 119 16.86 -5.22 2.55
CA ALA A 119 15.56 -5.79 2.85
C ALA A 119 15.18 -5.65 4.33
N TYR A 120 13.88 -5.49 4.55
CA TYR A 120 13.24 -5.76 5.82
C TYR A 120 12.75 -7.22 5.86
N ALA A 121 13.19 -7.99 6.85
CA ALA A 121 12.79 -9.38 7.00
C ALA A 121 11.46 -9.51 7.75
N VAL A 122 10.45 -10.08 7.10
CA VAL A 122 9.19 -10.50 7.70
C VAL A 122 9.28 -11.99 8.02
N ALA A 123 9.48 -12.32 9.30
CA ALA A 123 9.54 -13.70 9.75
C ALA A 123 8.28 -14.49 9.33
N GLY A 124 8.39 -15.83 9.31
CA GLY A 124 7.24 -16.68 9.05
C GLY A 124 6.07 -16.36 9.98
N ASN A 125 4.83 -16.63 9.54
CA ASN A 125 3.52 -16.23 10.06
C ASN A 125 3.43 -14.82 10.64
N VAL A 126 4.38 -13.91 10.43
CA VAL A 126 4.35 -12.55 10.96
C VAL A 126 3.74 -11.61 9.93
N GLU A 127 3.11 -10.57 10.46
CA GLU A 127 2.65 -9.42 9.70
C GLU A 127 3.54 -8.20 9.94
N ALA A 128 3.75 -7.44 8.86
CA ALA A 128 4.32 -6.11 8.90
C ALA A 128 3.38 -5.08 8.25
N ILE A 129 3.40 -3.87 8.80
CA ILE A 129 2.84 -2.68 8.15
C ILE A 129 4.01 -1.81 7.72
N CYS A 130 4.05 -1.44 6.45
CA CYS A 130 5.01 -0.54 5.85
C CYS A 130 4.31 0.77 5.49
N THR A 131 4.74 1.88 6.09
CA THR A 131 4.21 3.22 5.85
C THR A 131 5.27 4.12 5.24
N THR A 132 4.87 5.12 4.46
CA THR A 132 5.80 6.13 3.92
C THR A 132 5.56 7.50 4.53
N THR A 133 6.64 8.19 4.87
CA THR A 133 6.60 9.59 5.35
C THR A 133 7.16 10.58 4.33
N GLY A 134 7.68 10.08 3.20
CA GLY A 134 8.22 10.87 2.10
C GLY A 134 8.08 10.17 0.75
N ALA A 135 8.33 10.89 -0.34
CA ALA A 135 8.46 10.32 -1.68
C ALA A 135 9.93 9.97 -1.95
N ALA A 136 10.18 8.82 -2.60
CA ALA A 136 11.47 8.26 -3.08
C ALA A 136 12.79 8.97 -2.64
N ALA A 137 13.49 8.39 -1.65
CA ALA A 137 14.82 8.71 -1.13
C ALA A 137 15.31 7.59 -0.16
N ALA A 138 16.50 7.74 0.46
CA ALA A 138 17.19 6.69 1.23
C ALA A 138 16.54 6.20 2.54
N SER A 139 15.34 6.68 2.92
CA SER A 139 14.57 6.24 4.10
C SER A 139 13.08 6.47 3.88
N VAL A 140 12.51 5.78 2.90
CA VAL A 140 11.14 6.07 2.43
C VAL A 140 10.09 5.27 3.16
N TRP A 141 10.43 4.02 3.49
CA TRP A 141 9.51 3.09 4.12
C TRP A 141 9.88 2.89 5.59
N GLU A 142 8.88 2.95 6.44
CA GLU A 142 8.92 2.55 7.83
C GLU A 142 8.06 1.29 7.98
N CYS A 143 8.71 0.13 8.05
CA CYS A 143 8.10 -1.18 8.23
C CYS A 143 8.23 -1.62 9.68
N GLN A 144 7.09 -1.87 10.33
CA GLN A 144 7.03 -2.36 11.70
C GLN A 144 6.28 -3.68 11.77
N LYS A 145 6.75 -4.56 12.67
CA LYS A 145 6.06 -5.80 13.01
C LYS A 145 4.80 -5.49 13.81
N LEU A 146 3.65 -6.00 13.40
CA LEU A 146 2.39 -5.79 14.13
C LEU A 146 2.06 -6.89 15.15
N SER A 147 2.72 -8.05 15.07
CA SER A 147 2.47 -9.31 15.81
C SER A 147 1.67 -10.35 15.00
N ARG A 148 1.35 -11.48 15.64
CA ARG A 148 0.65 -12.65 15.11
C ARG A 148 -0.66 -12.82 15.84
#